data_AF-A0A2E0UZI8-F1
#
_entry.id   AF-A0A2E0UZI8-F1
#
_cell.length_a   1.000
_cell.length_b   1.000
_cell.length_c   1.000
_cell.angle_alpha   90.00
_cell.angle_beta   90.00
_cell.angle_gamma   90.00
#
_symmetry.space_group_name_H-M   'P 1'
#
loop_
_entity.id
_entity.type
_entity.pdbx_description
1 polymer ?
#
loop_
_entity_poly.entity_id
_entity_poly.type
_entity_poly.pdbx_seq_one_letter_code
_entity_poly.pdbx_strand_id
1 'polypeptide(L)'
;MTQANWTPPQDFIEVPSADDKIRVWAPIPQSELSETSHTYNCPNCGAPTKFDITTSGLSCVHCGYQVKPDSKNIGKAAQELEFRTETIKKADMSWYENRNQVHCENCGANLLVEKNDVSVKCLFCASNKVILQKAPSQEFYPSAIIPFKTKPAQVENSILTWLEKGWFHPKELQQNAKINKLSPIYIPAWTFDTDIDAQWKALVGYERQKRYYDSSSKTWKTKTVIDWCWEDGQVKETIDDFLISGSDKIQDHLFVNISNFNLSDLMEFSPDFLVGIKAQLYSKHLPEAWNEAKGKLREYMKDACYHDIPTSHVRNFSLVADFQNETWRIIFLPIYIITYIYQQNTYQVVVNGQTNQLAGQKPVDWNKIWLAFAGLFAPGIFAAFISLILLVLGTPGLIGLLISFFLLVIGGIIAVSIYQKAKASEKGS
;
A
#
# COMPACT_ATOMS: atom_id res chain seq x y z
N MET A 1 -36.66 -57.62 -18.39
CA MET A 1 -36.08 -56.36 -17.89
C MET A 1 -34.89 -56.04 -18.78
N THR A 2 -35.07 -55.13 -19.72
CA THR A 2 -34.03 -54.70 -20.68
C THR A 2 -32.92 -53.98 -19.92
N GLN A 3 -31.75 -54.60 -19.84
CA GLN A 3 -30.55 -53.98 -19.28
C GLN A 3 -30.18 -52.79 -20.18
N ALA A 4 -30.21 -51.58 -19.61
CA ALA A 4 -29.69 -50.41 -20.28
C ALA A 4 -28.18 -50.59 -20.44
N ASN A 5 -27.71 -50.68 -21.69
CA ASN A 5 -26.29 -50.68 -22.01
C ASN A 5 -25.70 -49.31 -21.64
N TRP A 6 -25.19 -49.20 -20.43
CA TRP A 6 -24.45 -48.03 -20.00
C TRP A 6 -23.09 -48.01 -20.74
N THR A 7 -22.80 -46.89 -21.38
CA THR A 7 -21.51 -46.60 -22.02
C THR A 7 -20.77 -45.52 -21.24
N PRO A 8 -19.47 -45.68 -20.98
CA PRO A 8 -18.68 -44.69 -20.27
C PRO A 8 -18.56 -43.38 -21.07
N PRO A 9 -18.40 -42.23 -20.40
CA PRO A 9 -18.05 -40.97 -21.04
C PRO A 9 -16.71 -41.05 -21.78
N GLN A 10 -16.51 -40.21 -22.81
CA GLN A 10 -15.32 -40.24 -23.68
C GLN A 10 -13.99 -40.01 -22.93
N ASP A 11 -14.03 -39.40 -21.75
CA ASP A 11 -12.83 -38.98 -21.00
C ASP A 11 -12.41 -39.98 -19.91
N PHE A 12 -12.92 -41.22 -19.95
CA PHE A 12 -12.69 -42.25 -18.93
C PHE A 12 -12.09 -43.53 -19.54
N ILE A 13 -11.15 -44.14 -18.82
CA ILE A 13 -10.55 -45.43 -19.15
C ILE A 13 -10.88 -46.46 -18.08
N GLU A 14 -10.99 -47.71 -18.50
CA GLU A 14 -11.21 -48.82 -17.58
C GLU A 14 -9.92 -49.11 -16.81
N VAL A 15 -10.02 -49.18 -15.48
CA VAL A 15 -8.91 -49.50 -14.58
C VAL A 15 -9.12 -50.88 -13.94
N PRO A 16 -8.04 -51.61 -13.63
CA PRO A 16 -8.15 -52.95 -13.04
C PRO A 16 -8.90 -52.92 -11.70
N SER A 17 -9.90 -53.78 -11.58
CA SER A 17 -10.63 -54.03 -10.33
C SER A 17 -10.06 -55.27 -9.64
N ALA A 18 -10.16 -55.32 -8.31
CA ALA A 18 -9.82 -56.52 -7.54
C ALA A 18 -10.88 -57.65 -7.67
N ASP A 19 -12.05 -57.33 -8.22
CA ASP A 19 -13.13 -58.28 -8.51
C ASP A 19 -13.42 -58.26 -10.02
N ASP A 20 -13.27 -59.43 -10.66
CA ASP A 20 -13.47 -59.65 -12.10
C ASP A 20 -14.91 -59.38 -12.58
N LYS A 21 -15.87 -59.24 -11.65
CA LYS A 21 -17.27 -58.92 -11.97
C LYS A 21 -17.56 -57.41 -11.94
N ILE A 22 -16.61 -56.58 -11.50
CA ILE A 22 -16.79 -55.14 -11.36
C ILE A 22 -15.86 -54.41 -12.33
N ARG A 23 -16.45 -53.64 -13.25
CA ARG A 23 -15.70 -52.76 -14.17
C ARG A 23 -15.61 -51.37 -13.55
N VAL A 24 -14.39 -50.88 -13.33
CA VAL A 24 -14.15 -49.55 -12.75
C VAL A 24 -13.61 -48.64 -13.85
N TRP A 25 -14.17 -47.44 -13.95
CA TRP A 25 -13.74 -46.43 -14.91
C TRP A 25 -13.16 -45.23 -14.16
N ALA A 26 -11.94 -44.83 -14.51
CA ALA A 26 -11.29 -43.63 -13.96
C ALA A 26 -11.14 -42.59 -15.08
N PRO A 27 -11.12 -41.28 -14.75
CA PRO A 27 -10.78 -40.27 -15.73
C PRO A 27 -9.42 -40.59 -16.34
N ILE A 28 -9.26 -40.38 -17.65
CA ILE A 28 -7.95 -40.45 -18.29
C ILE A 28 -7.01 -39.56 -17.45
N PRO A 29 -5.91 -40.12 -16.89
CA PRO A 29 -4.92 -39.29 -16.24
C PRO A 29 -4.52 -38.22 -17.24
N GLN A 30 -4.81 -36.95 -16.92
CA GLN A 30 -4.35 -35.85 -17.75
C GLN A 30 -2.85 -36.05 -17.87
N SER A 31 -2.39 -36.38 -19.09
CA SER A 31 -0.97 -36.40 -19.44
C SER A 31 -0.37 -35.19 -18.75
N GLU A 32 0.62 -35.41 -17.88
CA GLU A 32 1.40 -34.34 -17.28
C GLU A 32 1.68 -33.34 -18.41
N LEU A 33 1.08 -32.15 -18.29
CA LEU A 33 1.19 -31.10 -19.28
C LEU A 33 2.69 -30.95 -19.52
N SER A 34 3.11 -31.22 -20.75
CA SER A 34 4.51 -31.23 -21.16
C SER A 34 5.21 -30.03 -20.55
N GLU A 35 6.14 -30.32 -19.63
CA GLU A 35 6.89 -29.30 -18.88
C GLU A 35 7.70 -28.44 -19.84
N THR A 36 7.13 -27.33 -20.32
CA THR A 36 7.92 -26.28 -20.95
C THR A 36 8.65 -25.52 -19.85
N SER A 37 9.70 -26.14 -19.31
CA SER A 37 10.71 -25.39 -18.58
C SER A 37 11.36 -24.41 -19.57
N HIS A 38 10.88 -23.17 -19.57
CA HIS A 38 11.53 -22.10 -20.31
C HIS A 38 12.92 -21.89 -19.68
N THR A 39 13.95 -22.45 -20.31
CA THR A 39 15.34 -22.20 -19.90
C THR A 39 15.74 -20.83 -20.45
N TYR A 40 15.89 -19.85 -19.55
CA TYR A 40 16.32 -18.49 -19.87
C TYR A 40 17.84 -18.41 -20.16
N ASN A 41 18.31 -19.25 -21.08
CA ASN A 41 19.71 -19.28 -21.51
C ASN A 41 19.89 -18.38 -22.74
N CYS A 42 21.02 -17.68 -22.78
CA CYS A 42 21.35 -16.79 -23.87
C CYS A 42 21.53 -17.57 -25.19
N PRO A 43 20.83 -17.20 -26.28
CA PRO A 43 20.95 -17.91 -27.56
C PRO A 43 22.35 -17.77 -28.19
N ASN A 44 23.11 -16.74 -27.80
CA ASN A 44 24.44 -16.48 -28.36
C ASN A 44 25.58 -17.24 -27.64
N CYS A 45 25.47 -17.47 -26.33
CA CYS A 45 26.58 -18.05 -25.55
C CYS A 45 26.19 -19.10 -24.51
N GLY A 46 24.89 -19.41 -24.35
CA GLY A 46 24.39 -20.41 -23.41
C GLY A 46 24.37 -20.00 -21.94
N ALA A 47 24.97 -18.86 -21.57
CA ALA A 47 24.95 -18.35 -20.20
C ALA A 47 23.53 -17.92 -19.76
N PRO A 48 23.19 -17.98 -18.45
CA PRO A 48 21.88 -17.53 -17.97
C PRO A 48 21.66 -16.04 -18.26
N THR A 49 20.43 -15.70 -18.64
CA THR A 49 19.97 -14.32 -18.83
C THR A 49 19.24 -13.84 -17.58
N LYS A 50 19.16 -12.52 -17.42
CA LYS A 50 18.43 -11.86 -16.34
C LYS A 50 17.66 -10.66 -16.88
N PHE A 51 16.51 -10.35 -16.30
CA PHE A 51 15.85 -9.08 -16.56
C PHE A 51 16.69 -7.90 -16.05
N ASP A 52 17.10 -7.02 -16.96
CA ASP A 52 17.80 -5.79 -16.68
C ASP A 52 16.82 -4.61 -16.72
N ILE A 53 16.65 -3.99 -15.56
CA ILE A 53 15.77 -2.83 -15.35
C ILE A 53 16.22 -1.64 -16.20
N THR A 54 17.52 -1.51 -16.49
CA THR A 54 18.09 -0.38 -17.24
C THR A 54 17.69 -0.40 -18.70
N THR A 55 17.66 -1.59 -19.29
CA THR A 55 17.33 -1.83 -20.70
C THR A 55 15.87 -2.26 -20.88
N SER A 56 15.16 -2.51 -19.78
CA SER A 56 13.80 -3.03 -19.74
C SER A 56 13.65 -4.30 -20.58
N GLY A 57 14.60 -5.23 -20.42
CA GLY A 57 14.58 -6.51 -21.14
C GLY A 57 15.54 -7.54 -20.59
N LEU A 58 15.56 -8.71 -21.21
CA LEU A 58 16.46 -9.81 -20.86
C LEU A 58 17.86 -9.50 -21.38
N SER A 59 18.84 -9.53 -20.48
CA SER A 59 20.23 -9.23 -20.75
C SER A 59 21.13 -10.38 -20.32
N CYS A 60 22.13 -10.70 -21.14
CA CYS A 60 23.16 -11.67 -20.82
C CYS A 60 24.41 -10.94 -20.32
N VAL A 61 24.77 -11.16 -19.04
CA VAL A 61 25.97 -10.56 -18.42
C VAL A 61 27.29 -11.04 -19.04
N HIS A 62 27.28 -12.18 -19.74
CA HIS A 62 28.50 -12.78 -20.30
C HIS A 62 28.86 -12.23 -21.68
N CYS A 63 27.88 -12.07 -22.59
CA CYS A 63 28.15 -11.64 -23.97
C CYS A 63 27.45 -10.33 -24.38
N GLY A 64 26.63 -9.74 -23.51
CA GLY A 64 25.91 -8.48 -23.80
C GLY A 64 24.67 -8.62 -24.68
N TYR A 65 24.21 -9.84 -24.99
CA TYR A 65 22.94 -10.07 -25.69
C TYR A 65 21.77 -9.40 -24.94
N GLN A 66 20.89 -8.73 -25.68
CA GLN A 66 19.70 -8.07 -25.16
C GLN A 66 18.47 -8.36 -26.03
N VAL A 67 17.35 -8.66 -25.38
CA VAL A 67 16.06 -8.84 -26.05
C VAL A 67 14.95 -8.26 -25.18
N LYS A 68 13.97 -7.60 -25.80
CA LYS A 68 12.80 -7.10 -25.09
C LYS A 68 11.83 -8.26 -24.83
N PRO A 69 11.07 -8.24 -23.72
CA PRO A 69 10.00 -9.20 -23.49
C PRO A 69 9.00 -9.14 -24.63
N ASP A 70 8.51 -10.31 -25.04
CA ASP A 70 7.36 -10.37 -25.95
C ASP A 70 6.09 -10.07 -25.15
N SER A 71 5.77 -8.79 -25.03
CA SER A 71 4.62 -8.29 -24.28
C SER A 71 4.08 -7.02 -24.91
N LYS A 72 2.75 -6.90 -24.93
CA LYS A 72 2.03 -5.76 -25.49
C LYS A 72 1.71 -4.76 -24.40
N ASN A 73 1.87 -3.47 -24.69
CA ASN A 73 1.29 -2.44 -23.84
C ASN A 73 -0.23 -2.46 -24.03
N ILE A 74 -0.94 -2.75 -22.95
CA ILE A 74 -2.40 -2.82 -22.89
C ILE A 74 -3.00 -1.63 -22.13
N GLY A 75 -2.17 -0.90 -21.38
CA GLY A 75 -2.56 0.27 -20.59
C GLY A 75 -3.80 -0.02 -19.74
N LYS A 76 -4.70 0.98 -19.66
CA LYS A 76 -5.98 0.85 -18.96
C LYS A 76 -6.98 -0.09 -19.63
N ALA A 77 -6.73 -0.52 -20.87
CA ALA A 77 -7.55 -1.53 -21.55
C ALA A 77 -7.22 -2.97 -21.10
N ALA A 78 -6.36 -3.13 -20.08
CA ALA A 78 -6.12 -4.41 -19.43
C ALA A 78 -7.44 -5.01 -18.94
N GLN A 79 -7.71 -6.26 -19.30
CA GLN A 79 -9.02 -6.85 -19.03
C GLN A 79 -9.34 -6.85 -17.54
N GLU A 80 -10.47 -6.23 -17.23
CA GLU A 80 -11.14 -6.27 -15.94
C GLU A 80 -12.15 -7.41 -15.87
N LEU A 81 -12.47 -7.78 -14.64
CA LEU A 81 -13.30 -8.92 -14.29
C LEU A 81 -14.48 -8.44 -13.47
N GLU A 82 -15.66 -8.96 -13.79
CA GLU A 82 -16.87 -8.72 -13.02
C GLU A 82 -16.87 -9.60 -11.75
N PHE A 83 -17.63 -9.21 -10.73
CA PHE A 83 -17.88 -10.03 -9.53
C PHE A 83 -18.86 -11.19 -9.84
N ARG A 84 -18.44 -12.14 -10.69
CA ARG A 84 -19.23 -13.31 -11.07
C ARG A 84 -18.44 -14.59 -10.79
N THR A 85 -19.15 -15.65 -10.39
CA THR A 85 -18.59 -16.97 -10.02
C THR A 85 -17.79 -17.64 -11.15
N GLU A 86 -18.02 -17.25 -12.40
CA GLU A 86 -17.40 -17.84 -13.60
C GLU A 86 -16.05 -17.21 -13.98
N THR A 87 -15.60 -16.21 -13.23
CA THR A 87 -14.49 -15.34 -13.64
C THR A 87 -13.12 -15.89 -13.24
N ILE A 88 -12.82 -17.13 -13.65
CA ILE A 88 -11.50 -17.73 -13.55
C ILE A 88 -10.81 -17.59 -14.91
N LYS A 89 -9.97 -16.58 -15.03
CA LYS A 89 -9.05 -16.52 -16.16
C LYS A 89 -7.86 -17.41 -15.93
N LYS A 90 -7.64 -18.33 -16.88
CA LYS A 90 -6.37 -19.00 -17.09
C LYS A 90 -5.34 -17.98 -17.61
N ALA A 91 -4.65 -17.26 -16.71
CA ALA A 91 -3.23 -17.01 -16.99
C ALA A 91 -2.58 -18.38 -17.18
N ASP A 92 -1.52 -18.50 -17.96
CA ASP A 92 -0.85 -19.78 -18.16
C ASP A 92 -0.37 -20.33 -16.81
N MET A 93 -1.22 -21.16 -16.18
CA MET A 93 -1.02 -21.67 -14.83
C MET A 93 0.26 -22.49 -14.77
N SER A 94 0.69 -23.04 -15.92
CA SER A 94 1.92 -23.81 -16.05
C SER A 94 3.14 -23.04 -15.56
N TRP A 95 3.18 -21.72 -15.74
CA TRP A 95 4.31 -20.92 -15.28
C TRP A 95 4.33 -20.77 -13.75
N TYR A 96 3.17 -20.61 -13.10
CA TYR A 96 3.06 -20.49 -11.65
C TYR A 96 3.24 -21.85 -10.95
N GLU A 97 2.66 -22.92 -11.50
CA GLU A 97 2.69 -24.29 -10.94
C GLU A 97 4.11 -24.89 -10.90
N ASN A 98 5.01 -24.38 -11.75
CA ASN A 98 6.40 -24.82 -11.86
C ASN A 98 7.39 -24.01 -11.02
N ARG A 99 6.93 -23.18 -10.09
CA ARG A 99 7.80 -22.39 -9.22
C ARG A 99 7.74 -22.83 -7.77
N ASN A 100 8.82 -22.52 -7.07
CA ASN A 100 8.87 -22.65 -5.63
C ASN A 100 8.42 -21.34 -4.99
N GLN A 101 7.92 -21.45 -3.78
CA GLN A 101 7.68 -20.35 -2.89
C GLN A 101 8.69 -20.40 -1.76
N VAL A 102 9.23 -19.23 -1.41
CA VAL A 102 9.92 -19.01 -0.15
C VAL A 102 8.90 -18.43 0.84
N HIS A 103 8.58 -19.21 1.87
CA HIS A 103 7.76 -18.77 3.00
C HIS A 103 8.66 -18.30 4.14
N CYS A 104 8.43 -17.10 4.67
CA CYS A 104 9.14 -16.62 5.84
C CYS A 104 8.40 -16.97 7.14
N GLU A 105 8.99 -17.80 8.00
CA GLU A 105 8.39 -18.20 9.28
C GLU A 105 8.30 -17.04 10.30
N ASN A 106 9.03 -15.94 10.08
CA ASN A 106 9.04 -14.82 11.01
C ASN A 106 7.94 -13.78 10.73
N CYS A 107 7.61 -13.53 9.46
CA CYS A 107 6.61 -12.51 9.09
C CYS A 107 5.47 -13.05 8.22
N GLY A 108 5.54 -14.32 7.79
CA GLY A 108 4.56 -14.96 6.93
C GLY A 108 4.63 -14.56 5.46
N ALA A 109 5.65 -13.83 5.02
CA ALA A 109 5.77 -13.38 3.63
C ALA A 109 5.99 -14.56 2.67
N ASN A 110 5.31 -14.52 1.52
CA ASN A 110 5.36 -15.54 0.48
C ASN A 110 5.94 -14.95 -0.80
N LEU A 111 7.14 -15.38 -1.16
CA LEU A 111 7.84 -14.93 -2.35
C LEU A 111 7.89 -16.04 -3.39
N LEU A 112 7.45 -15.76 -4.60
CA LEU A 112 7.62 -16.64 -5.74
C LEU A 112 9.07 -16.57 -6.22
N VAL A 113 9.71 -17.73 -6.35
CA VAL A 113 11.12 -17.84 -6.74
C VAL A 113 11.31 -18.93 -7.80
N GLU A 114 12.46 -18.91 -8.48
CA GLU A 114 12.85 -19.98 -9.41
C GLU A 114 13.13 -21.28 -8.66
N LYS A 115 12.99 -22.45 -9.32
CA LYS A 115 13.19 -23.77 -8.68
C LYS A 115 14.56 -23.89 -7.97
N ASN A 116 15.59 -23.24 -8.52
CA ASN A 116 16.96 -23.28 -8.02
C ASN A 116 17.36 -22.04 -7.19
N ASP A 117 16.45 -21.09 -6.93
CA ASP A 117 16.77 -19.92 -6.13
C ASP A 117 16.82 -20.30 -4.64
N VAL A 118 17.95 -20.02 -4.00
CA VAL A 118 18.19 -20.29 -2.59
C VAL A 118 18.18 -18.95 -1.86
N SER A 119 16.99 -18.38 -1.68
CA SER A 119 16.85 -17.12 -0.95
C SER A 119 17.17 -17.35 0.53
N VAL A 120 18.31 -16.85 1.01
CA VAL A 120 18.77 -17.02 2.41
C VAL A 120 18.07 -16.07 3.38
N LYS A 121 17.45 -14.98 2.88
CA LYS A 121 16.84 -13.91 3.67
C LYS A 121 15.49 -13.46 3.15
N CYS A 122 14.58 -13.15 4.06
CA CYS A 122 13.30 -12.52 3.75
C CYS A 122 13.49 -11.04 3.37
N LEU A 123 12.84 -10.62 2.27
CA LEU A 123 12.89 -9.23 1.78
C LEU A 123 12.11 -8.24 2.63
N PHE A 124 11.14 -8.69 3.41
CA PHE A 124 10.24 -7.81 4.18
C PHE A 124 10.73 -7.56 5.60
N CYS A 125 11.20 -8.61 6.30
CA CYS A 125 11.61 -8.52 7.71
C CYS A 125 13.09 -8.83 7.98
N ALA A 126 13.90 -9.06 6.93
CA ALA A 126 15.32 -9.40 7.05
C ALA A 126 15.66 -10.71 7.81
N SER A 127 14.67 -11.54 8.17
CA SER A 127 14.89 -12.81 8.85
C SER A 127 15.51 -13.88 7.93
N ASN A 128 16.34 -14.74 8.50
CA ASN A 128 16.90 -15.93 7.84
C ASN A 128 16.00 -17.18 8.00
N LYS A 129 14.87 -17.06 8.71
CA LYS A 129 13.93 -18.17 8.93
C LYS A 129 12.99 -18.27 7.74
N VAL A 130 13.43 -18.98 6.71
CA VAL A 130 12.71 -19.14 5.45
C VAL A 130 12.67 -20.61 5.05
N ILE A 131 11.52 -21.06 4.57
CA ILE A 131 11.27 -22.41 4.08
C ILE A 131 11.02 -22.34 2.58
N LEU A 132 11.71 -23.19 1.83
CA LEU A 132 11.44 -23.39 0.41
C LEU A 132 10.42 -24.53 0.26
N GLN A 133 9.32 -24.25 -0.45
CA GLN A 133 8.26 -25.23 -0.72
C GLN A 133 7.68 -25.01 -2.12
N LYS A 134 6.86 -25.94 -2.62
CA LYS A 134 6.13 -25.73 -3.87
C LYS A 134 5.16 -24.55 -3.72
N ALA A 135 5.08 -23.68 -4.72
CA ALA A 135 4.09 -22.61 -4.69
C ALA A 135 2.67 -23.19 -4.73
N PRO A 136 1.75 -22.72 -3.87
CA PRO A 136 0.35 -23.12 -3.92
C PRO A 136 -0.30 -22.53 -5.18
N SER A 137 -1.34 -23.20 -5.67
CA SER A 137 -2.24 -22.58 -6.66
C SER A 137 -2.91 -21.36 -6.04
N GLN A 138 -3.11 -20.34 -6.87
CA GLN A 138 -3.85 -19.14 -6.50
C GLN A 138 -5.17 -19.14 -7.28
N GLU A 139 -6.19 -18.51 -6.71
CA GLU A 139 -7.49 -18.37 -7.36
C GLU A 139 -7.39 -17.43 -8.58
N PHE A 140 -6.57 -16.39 -8.45
CA PHE A 140 -6.37 -15.39 -9.48
C PHE A 140 -4.88 -15.18 -9.74
N TYR A 141 -4.54 -14.86 -10.97
CA TYR A 141 -3.16 -14.57 -11.35
C TYR A 141 -3.08 -13.19 -12.00
N PRO A 142 -2.05 -12.39 -11.70
CA PRO A 142 -1.82 -11.12 -12.38
C PRO A 142 -1.79 -11.27 -13.90
N SER A 143 -2.72 -10.60 -14.57
CA SER A 143 -2.80 -10.57 -16.04
C SER A 143 -2.01 -9.43 -16.66
N ALA A 144 -1.57 -8.47 -15.84
CA ALA A 144 -0.81 -7.31 -16.26
C ALA A 144 0.28 -6.93 -15.26
N ILE A 145 1.29 -6.21 -15.75
CA ILE A 145 2.46 -5.79 -14.99
C ILE A 145 2.91 -4.40 -15.44
N ILE A 146 3.36 -3.57 -14.51
CA ILE A 146 4.02 -2.30 -14.84
C ILE A 146 5.54 -2.54 -14.82
N PRO A 147 6.28 -2.27 -15.91
CA PRO A 147 7.72 -2.45 -15.89
C PRO A 147 8.42 -1.42 -14.99
N PHE A 148 9.55 -1.80 -14.40
CA PHE A 148 10.43 -0.84 -13.74
C PHE A 148 10.93 0.23 -14.73
N LYS A 149 10.91 1.50 -14.31
CA LYS A 149 11.51 2.63 -15.07
C LYS A 149 12.67 3.28 -14.32
N THR A 150 12.65 3.25 -12.99
CA THR A 150 13.70 3.82 -12.16
C THR A 150 14.88 2.86 -12.05
N LYS A 151 16.12 3.37 -12.16
CA LYS A 151 17.33 2.57 -12.02
C LYS A 151 17.69 2.33 -10.55
N PRO A 152 18.24 1.16 -10.17
CA PRO A 152 18.64 0.87 -8.79
C PRO A 152 19.56 1.94 -8.16
N ALA A 153 20.58 2.41 -8.87
CA ALA A 153 21.51 3.43 -8.35
C ALA A 153 20.81 4.76 -8.00
N GLN A 154 19.77 5.15 -8.74
CA GLN A 154 18.98 6.36 -8.46
C GLN A 154 18.15 6.18 -7.18
N VAL A 155 17.61 4.98 -6.98
CA VAL A 155 16.85 4.63 -5.77
C VAL A 155 17.77 4.63 -4.55
N GLU A 156 18.95 4.02 -4.64
CA GLU A 156 19.95 4.01 -3.56
C GLU A 156 20.30 5.44 -3.12
N ASN A 157 20.60 6.34 -4.07
CA ASN A 157 20.89 7.74 -3.77
C ASN A 157 19.72 8.46 -3.09
N SER A 158 18.49 8.16 -3.52
CA SER A 158 17.26 8.77 -2.96
C SER A 158 17.04 8.31 -1.52
N ILE A 159 17.27 7.03 -1.23
CA ILE A 159 17.16 6.45 0.11
C ILE A 159 18.25 7.02 1.02
N LEU A 160 19.51 7.09 0.57
CA LEU A 160 20.60 7.68 1.36
C LEU A 160 20.29 9.14 1.71
N THR A 161 19.87 9.93 0.73
CA THR A 161 19.46 11.33 0.94
C THR A 161 18.29 11.44 1.93
N TRP A 162 17.32 10.53 1.85
CA TRP A 162 16.18 10.50 2.77
C TRP A 162 16.59 10.08 4.20
N LEU A 163 17.50 9.12 4.34
CA LEU A 163 18.06 8.70 5.63
C LEU A 163 18.86 9.81 6.32
N GLU A 164 19.46 10.74 5.59
CA GLU A 164 20.16 11.90 6.15
C GLU A 164 19.22 13.03 6.62
N LYS A 165 18.00 13.12 6.07
CA LYS A 165 17.08 14.24 6.34
C LYS A 165 16.37 14.15 7.71
N GLY A 166 16.13 15.29 8.34
CA GLY A 166 15.29 15.42 9.54
C GLY A 166 16.07 15.45 10.85
N TRP A 167 15.88 16.53 11.61
CA TRP A 167 16.71 16.86 12.79
C TRP A 167 16.49 15.91 13.98
N PHE A 168 15.29 15.34 14.10
CA PHE A 168 14.87 14.44 15.17
C PHE A 168 15.19 12.96 14.91
N HIS A 169 16.01 12.65 13.90
CA HIS A 169 16.51 11.30 13.66
C HIS A 169 17.95 11.13 14.16
N PRO A 170 18.39 9.91 14.52
CA PRO A 170 19.78 9.66 14.92
C PRO A 170 20.75 10.10 13.81
N LYS A 171 21.83 10.82 14.16
CA LYS A 171 22.79 11.32 13.16
C LYS A 171 23.54 10.16 12.49
N GLU A 172 23.82 9.11 13.25
CA GLU A 172 24.56 7.95 12.76
C GLU A 172 23.65 6.93 12.06
N LEU A 173 22.37 7.26 11.80
CA LEU A 173 21.42 6.29 11.24
C LEU A 173 21.91 5.70 9.92
N GLN A 174 22.39 6.52 8.99
CA GLN A 174 22.90 6.05 7.71
C GLN A 174 24.10 5.10 7.86
N GLN A 175 24.97 5.35 8.84
CA GLN A 175 26.20 4.58 9.08
C GLN A 175 25.93 3.28 9.86
N ASN A 176 24.98 3.32 10.80
CA ASN A 176 24.68 2.22 11.70
C ASN A 176 23.50 1.35 11.23
N ALA A 177 22.70 1.82 10.28
CA ALA A 177 21.69 1.00 9.66
C ALA A 177 22.39 -0.15 8.93
N LYS A 178 22.14 -1.37 9.41
CA LYS A 178 22.47 -2.58 8.65
C LYS A 178 21.49 -2.67 7.48
N ILE A 179 21.77 -1.89 6.44
CA ILE A 179 20.94 -1.81 5.23
C ILE A 179 21.07 -3.15 4.51
N ASN A 180 19.97 -3.89 4.39
CA ASN A 180 19.94 -5.02 3.47
C ASN A 180 20.02 -4.51 2.03
N LYS A 181 20.50 -5.37 1.14
CA LYS A 181 20.60 -5.09 -0.29
C LYS A 181 19.26 -4.59 -0.85
N LEU A 182 19.29 -3.45 -1.55
CA LEU A 182 18.17 -2.94 -2.34
C LEU A 182 17.63 -4.07 -3.23
N SER A 183 16.36 -4.40 -3.03
CA SER A 183 15.74 -5.55 -3.71
C SER A 183 14.59 -5.07 -4.59
N PRO A 184 14.71 -5.17 -5.93
CA PRO A 184 13.55 -5.02 -6.80
C PRO A 184 12.60 -6.20 -6.59
N ILE A 185 11.32 -5.91 -6.45
CA ILE A 185 10.27 -6.91 -6.27
C ILE A 185 8.98 -6.42 -6.92
N TYR A 186 8.24 -7.35 -7.51
CA TYR A 186 6.86 -7.10 -7.92
C TYR A 186 5.90 -7.48 -6.79
N ILE A 187 5.02 -6.54 -6.43
CA ILE A 187 3.95 -6.79 -5.46
C ILE A 187 2.61 -6.87 -6.18
N PRO A 188 1.72 -7.78 -5.76
CA PRO A 188 0.36 -7.81 -6.29
C PRO A 188 -0.41 -6.62 -5.76
N ALA A 189 -1.22 -6.01 -6.62
CA ALA A 189 -2.20 -4.99 -6.26
C ALA A 189 -3.52 -5.29 -6.95
N TRP A 190 -4.60 -5.08 -6.20
CA TRP A 190 -5.95 -5.07 -6.73
C TRP A 190 -6.25 -3.67 -7.25
N THR A 191 -6.81 -3.59 -8.45
CA THR A 191 -7.44 -2.37 -8.96
C THR A 191 -8.94 -2.59 -9.00
N PHE A 192 -9.70 -1.56 -8.66
CA PHE A 192 -11.15 -1.59 -8.64
C PHE A 192 -11.69 -0.38 -9.39
N ASP A 193 -12.67 -0.64 -10.24
CA ASP A 193 -13.43 0.39 -10.92
C ASP A 193 -14.87 0.30 -10.46
N THR A 194 -15.49 1.45 -10.23
CA THR A 194 -16.87 1.51 -9.74
C THR A 194 -17.45 2.90 -9.95
N ASP A 195 -18.74 2.94 -10.27
CA ASP A 195 -19.54 4.15 -10.19
C ASP A 195 -20.17 4.25 -8.80
N ILE A 196 -20.00 5.39 -8.14
CA ILE A 196 -20.52 5.62 -6.80
C ILE A 196 -21.58 6.71 -6.83
N ASP A 197 -22.78 6.39 -6.35
CA ASP A 197 -23.86 7.33 -6.11
C ASP A 197 -24.02 7.56 -4.61
N ALA A 198 -23.62 8.74 -4.15
CA ALA A 198 -23.59 9.12 -2.75
C ALA A 198 -24.68 10.15 -2.43
N GLN A 199 -25.62 9.78 -1.57
CA GLN A 199 -26.67 10.66 -1.06
C GLN A 199 -26.37 11.06 0.37
N TRP A 200 -26.34 12.36 0.64
CA TRP A 200 -26.11 12.90 1.98
C TRP A 200 -27.33 13.64 2.50
N LYS A 201 -27.50 13.63 3.83
CA LYS A 201 -28.48 14.46 4.55
C LYS A 201 -27.82 15.06 5.77
N ALA A 202 -28.06 16.35 6.03
CA ALA A 202 -27.50 17.01 7.19
C ALA A 202 -28.35 18.20 7.63
N LEU A 203 -28.15 18.62 8.89
CA LEU A 203 -28.51 19.96 9.33
C LEU A 203 -27.40 20.93 8.90
N VAL A 204 -27.72 21.82 7.97
CA VAL A 204 -26.82 22.85 7.46
C VAL A 204 -27.12 24.18 8.17
N GLY A 205 -26.08 24.81 8.68
CA GLY A 205 -26.16 26.04 9.45
C GLY A 205 -25.82 27.26 8.61
N TYR A 206 -26.70 28.26 8.61
CA TYR A 206 -26.46 29.55 7.98
C TYR A 206 -26.31 30.64 9.03
N GLU A 207 -25.23 31.42 8.91
CA GLU A 207 -24.99 32.53 9.81
C GLU A 207 -25.93 33.70 9.50
N ARG A 208 -26.66 34.15 10.51
CA ARG A 208 -27.47 35.37 10.44
C ARG A 208 -27.17 36.28 11.62
N GLN A 209 -27.13 37.58 11.34
CA GLN A 209 -26.97 38.60 12.37
C GLN A 209 -28.33 38.88 13.04
N LYS A 210 -28.40 38.73 14.37
CA LYS A 210 -29.58 39.06 15.17
C LYS A 210 -29.27 40.20 16.14
N ARG A 211 -30.00 41.31 16.01
CA ARG A 211 -29.93 42.41 16.98
C ARG A 211 -30.75 42.07 18.22
N TYR A 212 -30.22 42.38 19.39
CA TYR A 212 -30.94 42.29 20.66
C TYR A 212 -30.58 43.47 21.56
N TYR A 213 -31.50 43.82 22.45
CA TYR A 213 -31.28 44.87 23.43
C TYR A 213 -30.64 44.28 24.68
N ASP A 214 -29.51 44.84 25.10
CA ASP A 214 -28.83 44.45 26.34
C ASP A 214 -29.23 45.42 27.45
N SER A 215 -30.04 44.95 28.40
CA SER A 215 -30.54 45.75 29.51
C SER A 215 -29.44 46.21 30.48
N SER A 216 -28.33 45.49 30.56
CA SER A 216 -27.22 45.82 31.47
C SER A 216 -26.41 47.01 30.97
N SER A 217 -26.12 47.02 29.66
CA SER A 217 -25.38 48.10 29.00
C SER A 217 -26.28 49.15 28.36
N LYS A 218 -27.61 48.97 28.43
CA LYS A 218 -28.64 49.83 27.83
C LYS A 218 -28.42 50.14 26.34
N THR A 219 -27.81 49.21 25.59
CA THR A 219 -27.45 49.40 24.18
C THR A 219 -27.94 48.23 23.31
N TRP A 220 -28.15 48.50 22.03
CA TRP A 220 -28.41 47.46 21.03
C TRP A 220 -27.09 46.76 20.67
N LYS A 221 -27.06 45.43 20.80
CA LYS A 221 -25.93 44.60 20.39
C LYS A 221 -26.34 43.66 19.26
N THR A 222 -25.37 43.24 18.47
CA THR A 222 -25.55 42.24 17.41
C THR A 222 -24.85 40.96 17.84
N LYS A 223 -25.51 39.82 17.64
CA LYS A 223 -24.88 38.50 17.77
C LYS A 223 -25.11 37.69 16.50
N THR A 224 -24.11 36.90 16.12
CA THR A 224 -24.27 35.86 15.10
C THR A 224 -25.10 34.73 15.70
N VAL A 225 -26.17 34.34 15.01
CA VAL A 225 -26.93 33.13 15.28
C VAL A 225 -26.81 32.21 14.07
N ILE A 226 -26.87 30.90 14.31
CA ILE A 226 -26.88 29.90 13.24
C ILE A 226 -28.30 29.39 13.12
N ASP A 227 -28.92 29.62 11.97
CA ASP A 227 -30.20 29.01 11.62
C ASP A 227 -29.94 27.66 10.96
N TRP A 228 -30.56 26.61 11.48
CA TRP A 228 -30.36 25.24 11.01
C TRP A 228 -31.54 24.79 10.15
N CYS A 229 -31.25 24.30 8.96
CA CYS A 229 -32.23 23.65 8.09
C CYS A 229 -31.74 22.26 7.68
N TRP A 230 -32.68 21.34 7.52
CA TRP A 230 -32.38 20.05 6.91
C TRP A 230 -32.19 20.24 5.42
N GLU A 231 -31.05 19.79 4.92
CA GLU A 231 -30.73 19.74 3.51
C GLU A 231 -30.23 18.35 3.16
N ASP A 232 -30.36 18.02 1.88
CA ASP A 232 -29.88 16.80 1.28
C ASP A 232 -29.29 17.09 -0.10
N GLY A 233 -28.38 16.23 -0.52
CA GLY A 233 -27.70 16.36 -1.79
C GLY A 233 -27.21 15.02 -2.30
N GLN A 234 -26.72 15.03 -3.53
CA GLN A 234 -26.28 13.84 -4.26
C GLN A 234 -24.99 14.13 -4.99
N VAL A 235 -23.97 13.32 -4.73
CA VAL A 235 -22.66 13.38 -5.39
C VAL A 235 -22.45 12.08 -6.14
N LYS A 236 -22.08 12.17 -7.41
CA LYS A 236 -21.77 11.00 -8.25
C LYS A 236 -20.34 11.08 -8.71
N GLU A 237 -19.60 10.00 -8.50
CA GLU A 237 -18.20 9.89 -8.91
C GLU A 237 -17.97 8.56 -9.62
N THR A 238 -17.20 8.58 -10.70
CA THR A 238 -16.70 7.38 -11.36
C THR A 238 -15.26 7.19 -10.92
N ILE A 239 -15.00 6.04 -10.31
CA ILE A 239 -13.67 5.66 -9.86
C ILE A 239 -13.11 4.68 -10.87
N ASP A 240 -11.97 5.05 -11.44
CA ASP A 240 -11.21 4.25 -12.39
C ASP A 240 -9.86 3.96 -11.72
N ASP A 241 -9.53 2.68 -11.57
CA ASP A 241 -8.24 2.18 -11.15
C ASP A 241 -7.87 2.41 -9.66
N PHE A 242 -8.82 2.21 -8.74
CA PHE A 242 -8.54 2.35 -7.31
C PHE A 242 -7.63 1.25 -6.78
N LEU A 243 -6.42 1.62 -6.34
CA LEU A 243 -5.37 0.68 -5.93
C LEU A 243 -5.48 0.25 -4.46
N ILE A 244 -5.52 -1.07 -4.24
CA ILE A 244 -5.35 -1.70 -2.94
C ILE A 244 -4.17 -2.69 -3.00
N SER A 245 -3.27 -2.63 -2.03
CA SER A 245 -2.18 -3.61 -1.89
C SER A 245 -2.75 -5.02 -1.74
N GLY A 246 -2.31 -5.95 -2.60
CA GLY A 246 -2.55 -7.39 -2.44
C GLY A 246 -1.63 -8.04 -1.40
N SER A 247 -0.75 -7.24 -0.77
CA SER A 247 0.21 -7.66 0.24
C SER A 247 -0.14 -7.07 1.60
N ASP A 248 -0.19 -7.93 2.61
CA ASP A 248 -0.24 -7.55 4.04
C ASP A 248 1.16 -7.28 4.63
N LYS A 249 2.23 -7.43 3.84
CA LYS A 249 3.64 -7.24 4.28
C LYS A 249 4.17 -5.83 4.03
N ILE A 250 3.37 -5.00 3.40
CA ILE A 250 3.59 -3.56 3.24
C ILE A 250 2.47 -2.87 3.98
N GLN A 251 2.83 -1.98 4.90
CA GLN A 251 1.84 -1.25 5.68
C GLN A 251 1.02 -0.34 4.75
N ASP A 252 -0.30 -0.28 4.93
CA ASP A 252 -1.19 0.39 3.98
C ASP A 252 -0.80 1.85 3.73
N HIS A 253 -0.37 2.58 4.76
CA HIS A 253 0.05 3.97 4.61
C HIS A 253 1.34 4.12 3.78
N LEU A 254 2.28 3.17 3.86
CA LEU A 254 3.47 3.13 3.00
C LEU A 254 3.06 2.92 1.56
N PHE A 255 2.15 1.96 1.31
CA PHE A 255 1.65 1.67 -0.03
C PHE A 255 0.92 2.87 -0.63
N VAL A 256 0.01 3.50 0.13
CA VAL A 256 -0.69 4.73 -0.29
C VAL A 256 0.30 5.82 -0.68
N ASN A 257 1.35 6.03 0.11
CA ASN A 257 2.35 7.08 -0.15
C ASN A 257 3.25 6.78 -1.36
N ILE A 258 3.26 5.56 -1.91
CA ILE A 258 3.97 5.21 -3.15
C ILE A 258 3.03 4.85 -4.31
N SER A 259 1.71 4.90 -4.11
CA SER A 259 0.70 4.35 -5.04
C SER A 259 0.51 5.14 -6.34
N ASN A 260 1.28 6.21 -6.57
CA ASN A 260 1.20 7.04 -7.77
C ASN A 260 1.87 6.36 -9.00
N PHE A 261 1.37 5.18 -9.37
CA PHE A 261 1.77 4.46 -10.57
C PHE A 261 1.00 4.98 -11.79
N ASN A 262 1.66 5.08 -12.95
CA ASN A 262 0.94 5.38 -14.19
C ASN A 262 0.48 4.07 -14.82
N LEU A 263 -0.79 3.74 -14.62
CA LEU A 263 -1.40 2.51 -15.10
C LEU A 263 -1.56 2.46 -16.63
N SER A 264 -1.38 3.59 -17.33
CA SER A 264 -1.26 3.61 -18.79
C SER A 264 -0.02 2.86 -19.30
N ASP A 265 0.94 2.56 -18.42
CA ASP A 265 2.13 1.76 -18.74
C ASP A 265 1.95 0.26 -18.47
N LEU A 266 0.74 -0.20 -18.17
CA LEU A 266 0.44 -1.62 -17.99
C LEU A 266 0.78 -2.42 -19.25
N MET A 267 1.56 -3.47 -19.06
CA MET A 267 1.91 -4.44 -20.09
C MET A 267 1.23 -5.77 -19.78
N GLU A 268 0.89 -6.52 -20.82
CA GLU A 268 0.42 -7.90 -20.70
C GLU A 268 1.46 -8.71 -19.93
N PHE A 269 1.01 -9.47 -18.92
CA PHE A 269 1.94 -10.21 -18.09
C PHE A 269 2.74 -11.22 -18.93
N SER A 270 4.06 -11.10 -18.86
CA SER A 270 4.99 -12.10 -19.40
C SER A 270 5.94 -12.58 -18.29
N PRO A 271 6.17 -13.90 -18.19
CA PRO A 271 7.24 -14.50 -17.40
C PRO A 271 8.61 -13.80 -17.46
N ASP A 272 8.96 -13.22 -18.61
CA ASP A 272 10.25 -12.59 -18.88
C ASP A 272 10.59 -11.47 -17.87
N PHE A 273 9.58 -10.76 -17.38
CA PHE A 273 9.75 -9.68 -16.40
C PHE A 273 10.25 -10.16 -15.03
N LEU A 274 10.07 -11.46 -14.73
CA LEU A 274 10.37 -12.06 -13.44
C LEU A 274 11.67 -12.87 -13.45
N VAL A 275 12.43 -12.84 -14.55
CA VAL A 275 13.72 -13.53 -14.64
C VAL A 275 14.76 -12.82 -13.77
N GLY A 276 15.12 -13.43 -12.64
CA GLY A 276 16.00 -12.83 -11.63
C GLY A 276 15.42 -11.63 -10.86
N ILE A 277 14.10 -11.39 -10.94
CA ILE A 277 13.36 -10.46 -10.08
C ILE A 277 12.28 -11.25 -9.35
N LYS A 278 12.17 -11.05 -8.03
CA LYS A 278 11.18 -11.77 -7.22
C LYS A 278 9.80 -11.14 -7.38
N ALA A 279 8.76 -11.96 -7.24
CA ALA A 279 7.39 -11.49 -7.12
C ALA A 279 6.81 -12.00 -5.80
N GLN A 280 5.98 -11.19 -5.16
CA GLN A 280 5.22 -11.64 -4.01
C GLN A 280 3.94 -12.35 -4.46
N LEU A 281 3.55 -13.41 -3.76
CA LEU A 281 2.20 -13.96 -3.86
C LEU A 281 1.25 -13.09 -3.03
N TYR A 282 0.03 -12.85 -3.52
CA TYR A 282 -0.92 -12.06 -2.75
C TYR A 282 -1.32 -12.83 -1.49
N SER A 283 -1.47 -12.08 -0.41
CA SER A 283 -1.95 -12.57 0.88
C SER A 283 -3.32 -11.98 1.22
N LYS A 284 -3.63 -10.79 0.67
CA LYS A 284 -4.95 -10.16 0.76
C LYS A 284 -5.83 -10.63 -0.39
N HIS A 285 -6.86 -11.40 -0.08
CA HIS A 285 -7.79 -11.96 -1.08
C HIS A 285 -8.81 -10.92 -1.55
N LEU A 286 -9.44 -11.16 -2.71
CA LEU A 286 -10.38 -10.23 -3.35
C LEU A 286 -11.49 -9.71 -2.41
N PRO A 287 -12.21 -10.54 -1.61
CA PRO A 287 -13.27 -10.03 -0.73
C PRO A 287 -12.75 -9.07 0.35
N GLU A 288 -11.55 -9.33 0.87
CA GLU A 288 -10.89 -8.50 1.87
C GLU A 288 -10.44 -7.17 1.25
N ALA A 289 -9.76 -7.24 0.10
CA ALA A 289 -9.32 -6.07 -0.66
C ALA A 289 -10.51 -5.18 -1.07
N TRP A 290 -11.61 -5.77 -1.53
CA TRP A 290 -12.82 -5.03 -1.90
C TRP A 290 -13.50 -4.36 -0.71
N ASN A 291 -13.55 -5.04 0.44
CA ASN A 291 -14.10 -4.43 1.64
C ASN A 291 -13.26 -3.24 2.13
N GLU A 292 -11.93 -3.34 2.04
CA GLU A 292 -11.02 -2.23 2.32
C GLU A 292 -11.22 -1.08 1.33
N ALA A 293 -11.32 -1.38 0.03
CA ALA A 293 -11.58 -0.38 -1.01
C ALA A 293 -12.87 0.40 -0.72
N LYS A 294 -13.98 -0.29 -0.45
CA LYS A 294 -15.25 0.33 -0.07
C LYS A 294 -15.13 1.22 1.17
N GLY A 295 -14.36 0.81 2.17
CA GLY A 295 -14.08 1.63 3.35
C GLY A 295 -13.41 2.96 2.97
N LYS A 296 -12.35 2.91 2.17
CA LYS A 296 -11.62 4.11 1.72
C LYS A 296 -12.44 4.99 0.78
N LEU A 297 -13.16 4.38 -0.17
CA LEU A 297 -14.04 5.08 -1.10
C LEU A 297 -15.20 5.76 -0.39
N ARG A 298 -15.74 5.16 0.69
CA ARG A 298 -16.77 5.82 1.51
C ARG A 298 -16.24 7.07 2.22
N GLU A 299 -15.03 7.04 2.77
CA GLU A 299 -14.44 8.26 3.37
C GLU A 299 -14.12 9.30 2.29
N TYR A 300 -13.64 8.89 1.11
CA TYR A 300 -13.48 9.79 -0.04
C TYR A 300 -14.81 10.46 -0.45
N MET A 301 -15.88 9.68 -0.60
CA MET A 301 -17.20 10.21 -0.96
C MET A 301 -17.81 11.08 0.14
N LYS A 302 -17.54 10.76 1.40
CA LYS A 302 -17.94 11.60 2.53
C LYS A 302 -17.27 12.97 2.46
N ASP A 303 -15.97 13.03 2.17
CA ASP A 303 -15.27 14.29 1.96
C ASP A 303 -15.85 15.04 0.75
N ALA A 304 -16.16 14.36 -0.36
CA ALA A 304 -16.81 14.97 -1.51
C ALA A 304 -18.20 15.56 -1.15
N CYS A 305 -19.01 14.83 -0.37
CA CYS A 305 -20.31 15.32 0.12
C CYS A 305 -20.16 16.52 1.06
N TYR A 306 -19.12 16.56 1.91
CA TYR A 306 -18.85 17.74 2.74
C TYR A 306 -18.47 18.97 1.90
N HIS A 307 -17.82 18.79 0.75
CA HIS A 307 -17.52 19.89 -0.17
C HIS A 307 -18.74 20.37 -0.96
N ASP A 308 -19.75 19.50 -1.16
CA ASP A 308 -21.03 19.86 -1.77
C ASP A 308 -21.88 20.76 -0.84
N ILE A 309 -21.70 20.65 0.48
CA ILE A 309 -22.39 21.49 1.47
C ILE A 309 -21.85 22.94 1.42
N PRO A 310 -22.71 23.96 1.30
CA PRO A 310 -22.28 25.35 1.08
C PRO A 310 -21.63 26.02 2.29
N THR A 311 -21.73 25.43 3.49
CA THR A 311 -21.22 26.01 4.74
C THR A 311 -20.42 25.00 5.56
N SER A 312 -19.56 25.49 6.45
CA SER A 312 -18.80 24.66 7.39
C SER A 312 -19.59 24.25 8.64
N HIS A 313 -20.80 24.78 8.81
CA HIS A 313 -21.66 24.49 9.96
C HIS A 313 -22.54 23.28 9.64
N VAL A 314 -22.08 22.09 9.97
CA VAL A 314 -22.79 20.83 9.67
C VAL A 314 -23.07 20.03 10.94
N ARG A 315 -24.28 19.51 11.07
CA ARG A 315 -24.70 18.61 12.17
C ARG A 315 -25.51 17.44 11.63
N ASN A 316 -25.52 16.33 12.39
CA ASN A 316 -26.31 15.13 12.09
C ASN A 316 -26.13 14.65 10.64
N PHE A 317 -24.91 14.73 10.13
CA PHE A 317 -24.58 14.27 8.79
C PHE A 317 -24.78 12.76 8.69
N SER A 318 -25.51 12.33 7.67
CA SER A 318 -25.63 10.94 7.26
C SER A 318 -25.36 10.82 5.77
N LEU A 319 -24.79 9.67 5.39
CA LEU A 319 -24.38 9.35 4.03
C LEU A 319 -24.83 7.92 3.73
N VAL A 320 -25.42 7.74 2.55
CA VAL A 320 -25.63 6.44 1.93
C VAL A 320 -24.89 6.46 0.60
N ALA A 321 -24.01 5.49 0.38
CA ALA A 321 -23.22 5.38 -0.83
C ALA A 321 -23.49 4.02 -1.49
N ASP A 322 -24.04 4.07 -2.70
CA ASP A 322 -24.35 2.92 -3.53
C ASP A 322 -23.26 2.73 -4.58
N PHE A 323 -22.71 1.52 -4.63
CA PHE A 323 -21.64 1.12 -5.55
C PHE A 323 -22.26 0.36 -6.72
N GLN A 324 -21.87 0.72 -7.94
CA GLN A 324 -22.39 0.16 -9.18
C GLN A 324 -21.23 -0.12 -10.15
N ASN A 325 -21.50 -0.94 -11.17
CA ASN A 325 -20.56 -1.29 -12.24
C ASN A 325 -19.18 -1.72 -11.70
N GLU A 326 -19.19 -2.54 -10.63
CA GLU A 326 -17.99 -2.95 -9.92
C GLU A 326 -17.17 -3.93 -10.79
N THR A 327 -15.98 -3.50 -11.19
CA THR A 327 -15.00 -4.37 -11.86
C THR A 327 -13.70 -4.40 -11.08
N TRP A 328 -12.91 -5.44 -11.28
CA TRP A 328 -11.64 -5.61 -10.60
C TRP A 328 -10.61 -6.29 -11.49
N ARG A 329 -9.33 -6.09 -11.17
CA ARG A 329 -8.22 -6.88 -11.70
C ARG A 329 -7.09 -6.96 -10.69
N ILE A 330 -6.23 -7.96 -10.83
CA ILE A 330 -4.99 -8.06 -10.07
C ILE A 330 -3.80 -7.83 -11.01
N ILE A 331 -2.89 -6.96 -10.60
CA ILE A 331 -1.73 -6.54 -11.39
C ILE A 331 -0.45 -6.64 -10.56
N PHE A 332 0.70 -6.69 -11.22
CA PHE A 332 2.00 -6.56 -10.57
C PHE A 332 2.54 -5.13 -10.66
N LEU A 333 2.84 -4.55 -9.50
CA LEU A 333 3.46 -3.23 -9.36
C LEU A 333 4.94 -3.35 -9.03
N PRO A 334 5.82 -2.60 -9.73
CA PRO A 334 7.26 -2.61 -9.50
C PRO A 334 7.58 -1.75 -8.29
N ILE A 335 8.15 -2.35 -7.25
CA ILE A 335 8.68 -1.59 -6.12
C ILE A 335 10.11 -2.01 -5.80
N TYR A 336 10.80 -1.11 -5.13
CA TYR A 336 12.02 -1.45 -4.42
C TYR A 336 11.72 -1.51 -2.94
N ILE A 337 12.25 -2.53 -2.28
CA ILE A 337 12.17 -2.68 -0.83
C ILE A 337 13.57 -2.68 -0.22
N ILE A 338 13.71 -1.94 0.87
CA ILE A 338 14.84 -2.02 1.79
C ILE A 338 14.29 -2.28 3.18
N THR A 339 14.88 -3.25 3.86
CA THR A 339 14.66 -3.49 5.28
C THR A 339 15.99 -3.31 6.00
N TYR A 340 15.98 -2.56 7.09
CA TYR A 340 17.16 -2.38 7.94
C TYR A 340 16.80 -2.49 9.42
N ILE A 341 17.80 -2.86 10.23
CA ILE A 341 17.64 -3.04 11.66
C ILE A 341 18.39 -1.92 12.38
N TYR A 342 17.71 -1.26 13.31
CA TYR A 342 18.28 -0.23 14.18
C TYR A 342 17.76 -0.41 15.61
N GLN A 343 18.66 -0.54 16.59
CA GLN A 343 18.31 -0.79 18.00
C GLN A 343 17.28 -1.93 18.19
N GLN A 344 17.52 -3.08 17.53
CA GLN A 344 16.65 -4.27 17.54
C GLN A 344 15.27 -4.09 16.89
N ASN A 345 14.93 -2.90 16.42
CA ASN A 345 13.70 -2.65 15.67
C ASN A 345 13.96 -2.75 14.16
N THR A 346 12.98 -3.30 13.44
CA THR A 346 13.03 -3.45 11.99
C THR A 346 12.28 -2.30 11.34
N TYR A 347 12.90 -1.65 10.38
CA TYR A 347 12.34 -0.55 9.62
C TYR A 347 12.30 -0.92 8.15
N GLN A 348 11.21 -0.54 7.49
CA GLN A 348 10.97 -0.80 6.08
C GLN A 348 10.93 0.52 5.30
N VAL A 349 11.56 0.53 4.13
CA VAL A 349 11.46 1.61 3.14
C VAL A 349 11.03 0.98 1.82
N VAL A 350 10.00 1.57 1.23
CA VAL A 350 9.49 1.19 -0.08
C VAL A 350 9.62 2.35 -1.05
N VAL A 351 9.98 2.04 -2.29
CA VAL A 351 10.12 3.04 -3.35
C VAL A 351 9.38 2.57 -4.58
N ASN A 352 8.57 3.46 -5.17
CA ASN A 352 7.90 3.23 -6.43
C ASN A 352 8.94 3.02 -7.56
N GLY A 353 8.91 1.86 -8.20
CA GLY A 353 9.86 1.46 -9.24
C GLY A 353 9.67 2.19 -10.58
N GLN A 354 8.65 3.03 -10.70
CA GLN A 354 8.36 3.85 -11.86
C GLN A 354 8.68 5.34 -11.63
N THR A 355 8.26 5.89 -10.49
CA THR A 355 8.33 7.33 -10.21
C THR A 355 9.44 7.73 -9.25
N ASN A 356 10.09 6.75 -8.60
CA ASN A 356 11.08 6.96 -7.54
C ASN A 356 10.51 7.67 -6.30
N GLN A 357 9.19 7.68 -6.13
CA GLN A 357 8.54 8.16 -4.91
C GLN A 357 8.81 7.19 -3.75
N LEU A 358 9.24 7.71 -2.61
CA LEU A 358 9.70 6.94 -1.45
C LEU A 358 8.74 7.14 -0.28
N ALA A 359 8.42 6.06 0.40
CA ALA A 359 7.81 6.06 1.73
C ALA A 359 8.56 5.08 2.63
N GLY A 360 8.78 5.43 3.89
CA GLY A 360 9.58 4.57 4.75
C GLY A 360 9.56 4.97 6.21
N GLN A 361 9.83 3.99 7.07
CA GLN A 361 9.84 4.14 8.52
C GLN A 361 11.22 4.58 8.98
N LYS A 362 11.28 5.54 9.90
CA LYS A 362 12.55 6.07 10.38
C LYS A 362 12.60 6.18 11.91
N PRO A 363 13.65 5.67 12.59
CA PRO A 363 13.75 5.76 14.05
C PRO A 363 13.80 7.23 14.50
N VAL A 364 13.05 7.58 15.52
CA VAL A 364 13.11 8.90 16.15
C VAL A 364 14.11 8.87 17.31
N ASP A 365 14.93 9.92 17.39
CA ASP A 365 15.75 10.21 18.54
C ASP A 365 14.93 11.03 19.54
N TRP A 366 14.26 10.33 20.45
CA TRP A 366 13.38 10.94 21.46
C TRP A 366 14.12 11.90 22.40
N ASN A 367 15.44 11.76 22.58
CA ASN A 367 16.21 12.70 23.40
C ASN A 367 16.25 14.09 22.76
N LYS A 368 16.38 14.16 21.43
CA LYS A 368 16.30 15.44 20.69
C LYS A 368 14.92 16.08 20.80
N ILE A 369 13.86 15.27 20.79
CA ILE A 369 12.48 15.76 20.98
C ILE A 369 12.31 16.34 22.39
N TRP A 370 12.76 15.63 23.43
CA TRP A 370 12.69 16.12 24.81
C TRP A 370 13.50 17.39 25.03
N LEU A 371 14.70 17.49 24.43
CA LEU A 371 15.50 18.72 24.46
C LEU A 371 14.79 19.88 23.74
N ALA A 372 14.13 19.62 22.61
CA ALA A 372 13.35 20.62 21.92
C ALA A 372 12.15 21.10 22.76
N PHE A 373 11.46 20.20 23.46
CA PHE A 373 10.39 20.56 24.39
C PHE A 373 10.92 21.39 25.56
N ALA A 374 12.05 20.99 26.15
CA ALA A 374 12.69 21.75 27.22
C ALA A 374 13.03 23.18 26.77
N GLY A 375 13.63 23.34 25.58
CA GLY A 375 13.95 24.65 25.01
C GLY A 375 12.69 25.49 24.70
N LEU A 376 11.60 24.85 24.30
CA LEU A 376 10.34 25.50 23.95
C LEU A 376 9.56 25.99 25.19
N PHE A 377 9.57 25.23 26.28
CA PHE A 377 8.90 25.60 27.53
C PHE A 377 9.77 26.47 28.45
N ALA A 378 11.10 26.43 28.32
CA ALA A 378 12.01 27.17 29.17
C ALA A 378 11.69 28.67 29.29
N PRO A 379 11.48 29.45 28.20
CA PRO A 379 11.19 30.88 28.30
C PRO A 379 9.92 31.18 29.10
N GLY A 380 8.86 30.38 28.92
CA GLY A 380 7.62 30.50 29.69
C GLY A 380 7.85 30.21 31.17
N ILE A 381 8.52 29.09 31.49
CA ILE A 381 8.81 28.70 32.88
C ILE A 381 9.67 29.78 33.58
N PHE A 382 10.71 30.29 32.93
CA PHE A 382 11.55 31.35 33.48
C PHE A 382 10.77 32.65 33.68
N ALA A 383 9.92 33.04 32.73
CA ALA A 383 9.06 34.21 32.85
C ALA A 383 8.06 34.07 34.01
N ALA A 384 7.43 32.90 34.19
CA ALA A 384 6.57 32.62 35.34
C ALA A 384 7.33 32.76 36.66
N PHE A 385 8.51 32.16 36.76
CA PHE A 385 9.31 32.17 37.97
C PHE A 385 9.75 33.59 38.37
N ILE A 386 10.23 34.38 37.42
CA ILE A 386 10.59 35.79 37.63
C ILE A 386 9.36 36.60 38.07
N SER A 387 8.23 36.39 37.40
CA SER A 387 6.97 37.09 37.71
C SER A 387 6.44 36.77 39.10
N LEU A 388 6.60 35.52 39.55
CA LEU A 388 6.23 35.07 40.89
C LEU A 388 7.12 35.74 41.95
N ILE A 389 8.43 35.83 41.73
CA ILE A 389 9.35 36.54 42.62
C ILE A 389 8.98 38.03 42.71
N LEU A 390 8.69 38.67 41.58
CA LEU A 390 8.30 40.07 41.52
C LEU A 390 7.00 40.35 42.29
N LEU A 391 6.03 39.44 42.25
CA LEU A 391 4.80 39.52 43.05
C LEU A 391 5.08 39.46 44.56
N VAL A 392 5.96 38.57 45.00
CA VAL A 392 6.35 38.46 46.41
C VAL A 392 7.05 39.72 46.90
N LEU A 393 7.80 40.41 46.04
CA LEU A 393 8.47 41.68 46.32
C LEU A 393 7.54 42.91 46.25
N GLY A 394 6.23 42.73 46.05
CA GLY A 394 5.26 43.81 46.00
C GLY A 394 5.26 44.63 44.70
N THR A 395 5.92 44.13 43.65
CA THR A 395 5.93 44.77 42.32
C THR A 395 4.86 44.16 41.39
N PRO A 396 4.38 44.87 40.35
CA PRO A 396 3.33 44.38 39.47
C PRO A 396 3.80 43.21 38.55
N GLY A 397 3.81 41.98 39.05
CA GLY A 397 4.20 40.78 38.27
C GLY A 397 3.11 40.13 37.43
N LEU A 398 1.86 40.62 37.48
CA LEU A 398 0.72 40.02 36.76
C LEU A 398 0.90 39.99 35.23
N ILE A 399 1.51 41.03 34.65
CA ILE A 399 1.78 41.10 33.21
C ILE A 399 2.75 39.99 32.78
N GLY A 400 3.77 39.71 33.58
CA GLY A 400 4.73 38.66 33.28
C GLY A 400 4.13 37.25 33.39
N LEU A 401 3.16 37.03 34.30
CA LEU A 401 2.40 35.77 34.34
C LEU A 401 1.54 35.57 33.08
N LEU A 402 0.90 36.62 32.57
CA LEU A 402 0.16 36.54 31.31
C LEU A 402 1.09 36.22 30.13
N ILE A 403 2.24 36.89 30.02
CA ILE A 403 3.24 36.61 28.99
C ILE A 403 3.72 35.16 29.07
N SER A 404 4.04 34.69 30.29
CA SER A 404 4.40 33.29 30.52
C SER A 404 3.32 32.34 30.04
N PHE A 405 2.06 32.60 30.38
CA PHE A 405 0.94 31.75 29.96
C PHE A 405 0.84 31.65 28.44
N PHE A 406 0.93 32.78 27.72
CA PHE A 406 0.94 32.78 26.25
C PHE A 406 2.12 31.99 25.67
N LEU A 407 3.33 32.16 26.22
CA LEU A 407 4.51 31.41 25.77
C LEU A 407 4.36 29.90 25.98
N LEU A 408 3.81 29.48 27.11
CA LEU A 408 3.55 28.06 27.39
C LEU A 408 2.48 27.48 26.46
N VAL A 409 1.41 28.22 26.14
CA VAL A 409 0.37 27.79 25.21
C VAL A 409 0.94 27.63 23.78
N ILE A 410 1.68 28.63 23.29
CA ILE A 410 2.34 28.54 21.98
C ILE A 410 3.32 27.38 21.95
N GLY A 411 4.10 27.21 23.02
CA GLY A 411 5.01 26.07 23.18
C GLY A 411 4.28 24.73 23.15
N GLY A 412 3.13 24.63 23.82
CA GLY A 412 2.29 23.43 23.78
C GLY A 412 1.83 23.06 22.36
N ILE A 413 1.35 24.04 21.59
CA ILE A 413 0.89 23.81 20.20
C ILE A 413 2.04 23.31 19.32
N ILE A 414 3.20 23.97 19.40
CA ILE A 414 4.38 23.57 18.62
C ILE A 414 4.88 22.19 19.06
N ALA A 415 4.88 21.90 20.36
CA ALA A 415 5.28 20.58 20.89
C ALA A 415 4.38 19.46 20.36
N VAL A 416 3.06 19.68 20.33
CA VAL A 416 2.10 18.71 19.77
C VAL A 416 2.38 18.46 18.29
N SER A 417 2.63 19.52 17.50
CA SER A 417 3.00 19.37 16.08
C SER A 417 4.30 18.59 15.90
N ILE A 418 5.34 18.88 16.70
CA ILE A 418 6.62 18.16 16.64
C ILE A 418 6.42 16.68 17.02
N TYR A 419 5.66 16.40 18.09
CA TYR A 419 5.35 15.05 18.53
C TYR A 419 4.62 14.24 17.44
N GLN A 420 3.60 14.84 16.82
CA GLN A 420 2.83 14.21 15.74
C GLN A 420 3.73 13.90 14.54
N LYS A 421 4.59 14.84 14.11
CA LYS A 421 5.55 14.63 13.02
C LYS A 421 6.57 13.53 13.33
N ALA A 422 7.10 13.51 14.56
CA ALA A 422 8.03 12.47 14.98
C ALA A 422 7.36 11.08 14.94
N LYS A 423 6.16 10.96 15.53
CA LYS A 423 5.40 9.71 15.56
C LYS A 423 4.96 9.25 14.16
N ALA A 424 4.64 10.18 13.26
CA ALA A 424 4.32 9.86 11.86
C ALA A 424 5.55 9.30 11.12
N SER A 425 6.74 9.86 11.36
CA SER A 425 7.99 9.39 10.76
C SER A 425 8.39 7.98 11.23
N GLU A 426 8.16 7.65 12.51
CA GLU A 426 8.32 6.27 13.01
C GLU A 426 7.37 5.29 12.33
N LYS A 427 6.14 5.73 12.04
CA LYS A 427 5.13 4.88 11.39
C LYS A 427 5.42 4.65 9.91
N GLY A 428 5.94 5.65 9.21
CA GLY A 428 6.34 5.55 7.80
C GLY A 428 5.70 6.59 6.87
N SER A 429 5.61 7.85 7.30
CA SER A 429 5.05 8.94 6.49
C SER A 429 5.89 9.31 5.27
#